data_AF-A0A1Y3C1I2-F1
#
_entry.id   AF-A0A1Y3C1I2-F1
#
_cell.length_a   1.000
_cell.length_b   1.000
_cell.length_c   1.000
_cell.angle_alpha   90.00
_cell.angle_beta   90.00
_cell.angle_gamma   90.00
#
_symmetry.space_group_name_H-M   'P 1'
#
loop_
_entity.id
_entity.type
_entity.pdbx_description
1 polymer ?
#
loop_
_entity_poly.entity_id
_entity_poly.type
_entity_poly.pdbx_seq_one_letter_code
_entity_poly.pdbx_strand_id
1 'polypeptide(L)' 'MTYPNPITYEELFTKLHEAIAKRENNPVRLKEPLDAINKGAILELKEYCRKHTFNFQTHLEGENTFVITVEY' A
#
# COMPACT_ATOMS: atom_id res chain seq x y z
N MET A 1 -18.63 10.90 -14.95
CA MET A 1 -17.95 10.63 -13.67
C MET A 1 -16.56 10.14 -14.02
N THR A 2 -15.55 11.00 -13.88
CA THR A 2 -14.14 10.61 -14.00
C THR A 2 -13.86 9.72 -12.80
N TYR A 3 -13.85 8.40 -13.01
CA TYR A 3 -13.26 7.51 -12.02
C TYR A 3 -11.80 7.96 -11.85
N PRO A 4 -11.33 8.27 -10.63
CA PRO A 4 -9.90 8.50 -10.43
C PRO A 4 -9.17 7.27 -10.98
N ASN A 5 -8.11 7.49 -11.75
CA ASN A 5 -7.29 6.39 -12.23
C ASN A 5 -6.91 5.52 -11.02
N PRO A 6 -7.00 4.18 -11.14
CA PRO A 6 -6.66 3.31 -10.04
C PRO A 6 -5.18 3.55 -9.68
N ILE A 7 -4.92 3.68 -8.39
CA ILE A 7 -3.61 3.91 -7.79
C ILE A 7 -2.67 2.82 -8.32
N THR A 8 -1.59 3.30 -8.93
CA THR A 8 -0.58 2.47 -9.56
C THR A 8 0.41 1.92 -8.54
N TYR A 9 1.23 0.94 -8.96
CA TYR A 9 2.34 0.45 -8.16
C TYR A 9 3.31 1.57 -7.77
N GLU A 10 3.66 2.44 -8.72
CA GLU A 10 4.61 3.54 -8.50
C GLU A 10 4.11 4.50 -7.40
N GLU A 11 2.82 4.84 -7.40
CA GLU A 11 2.24 5.70 -6.37
C GLU A 11 2.24 5.04 -4.99
N LEU A 12 1.86 3.76 -4.90
CA LEU A 12 1.90 3.01 -3.63
C LEU A 12 3.34 2.86 -3.12
N PHE A 13 4.27 2.61 -4.03
CA PHE A 13 5.69 2.46 -3.74
C PHE A 13 6.28 3.76 -3.19
N THR A 14 6.01 4.89 -3.84
CA THR A 14 6.45 6.22 -3.36
C THR A 14 5.88 6.51 -1.98
N LYS A 15 4.56 6.33 -1.78
CA LYS A 15 3.93 6.53 -0.45
C LYS A 15 4.57 5.66 0.63
N LEU A 16 4.83 4.39 0.34
CA LEU A 16 5.51 3.48 1.25
C LEU A 16 6.92 3.97 1.59
N HIS A 17 7.72 4.31 0.58
CA HIS A 17 9.09 4.78 0.75
C HIS A 17 9.16 6.09 1.53
N GLU A 18 8.27 7.04 1.26
CA GLU A 18 8.19 8.29 2.01
C GLU A 18 7.84 8.03 3.48
N ALA A 19 6.89 7.14 3.76
CA ALA A 19 6.51 6.79 5.12
C ALA A 19 7.65 6.10 5.90
N ILE A 20 8.36 5.17 5.25
CA ILE A 20 9.55 4.51 5.83
C ILE A 20 10.67 5.53 6.04
N ALA A 21 10.93 6.40 5.06
CA ALA A 21 12.00 7.40 5.12
C ALA A 21 11.77 8.42 6.24
N LYS A 22 10.51 8.82 6.46
CA LYS A 22 10.13 9.70 7.57
C LYS A 22 10.24 9.01 8.94
N ARG A 23 10.39 7.68 8.99
CA ARG A 23 10.49 6.85 10.21
C ARG A 23 9.42 7.17 11.26
N GLU A 24 8.28 7.72 10.84
CA GLU A 24 7.28 8.23 11.77
C GLU A 24 6.61 7.09 12.53
N ASN A 25 6.46 5.90 11.91
CA ASN A 25 5.81 4.75 12.52
C ASN A 25 6.29 3.42 11.91
N ASN A 26 6.47 2.40 12.75
CA ASN A 26 6.57 0.99 12.36
C ASN A 26 5.51 0.21 13.19
N PRO A 27 4.53 -0.47 12.57
CA PRO A 27 4.29 -0.62 11.13
C PRO A 27 3.92 0.68 10.39
N VAL A 28 4.33 0.76 9.13
CA VAL A 28 3.75 1.72 8.16
C VAL A 28 2.38 1.22 7.74
N ARG A 29 1.38 2.10 7.75
CA ARG A 29 0.01 1.79 7.31
C ARG A 29 -0.41 2.75 6.21
N LEU A 30 -0.60 2.24 5.01
CA LEU A 30 -1.21 2.97 3.89
C LEU A 30 -2.69 2.62 3.82
N LYS A 31 -3.55 3.64 3.77
CA LYS A 31 -5.00 3.47 3.69
C LYS A 31 -5.48 4.08 2.39
N GLU A 32 -6.07 3.27 1.53
CA GLU A 32 -6.56 3.72 0.24
C GLU A 32 -7.97 3.15 0.00
N PRO A 33 -8.83 3.85 -0.76
CA PRO A 33 -10.15 3.33 -1.10
C PRO A 33 -10.05 2.04 -1.91
N LEU A 34 -10.89 1.04 -1.62
CA LEU A 34 -10.85 -0.24 -2.36
C LEU A 34 -11.12 -0.03 -3.86
N ASP A 35 -12.06 0.85 -4.19
CA ASP A 35 -12.39 1.24 -5.57
C ASP A 35 -11.25 1.95 -6.31
N ALA A 36 -10.32 2.55 -5.56
CA ALA A 36 -9.20 3.29 -6.11
C ALA A 36 -7.95 2.42 -6.31
N ILE A 37 -7.91 1.18 -5.82
CA ILE A 37 -6.68 0.37 -5.86
C ILE A 37 -6.65 -0.57 -7.06
N ASN A 38 -5.54 -0.55 -7.80
CA ASN A 38 -5.23 -1.60 -8.75
C ASN A 38 -4.76 -2.87 -8.00
N LYS A 39 -5.49 -3.98 -8.13
CA LYS A 39 -5.12 -5.27 -7.54
C LYS A 39 -3.74 -5.78 -8.01
N GLY A 40 -3.33 -5.45 -9.24
CA GLY A 40 -1.99 -5.75 -9.75
C GLY A 40 -0.89 -5.03 -8.98
N ALA A 41 -1.11 -3.75 -8.67
CA ALA A 41 -0.16 -2.95 -7.90
C ALA A 41 0.09 -3.49 -6.49
N ILE A 42 -0.95 -4.05 -5.84
CA ILE A 42 -0.83 -4.71 -4.54
C ILE A 42 0.06 -5.96 -4.62
N LEU A 43 -0.08 -6.75 -5.69
CA LEU A 43 0.73 -7.94 -5.89
C LEU A 43 2.20 -7.57 -6.09
N GLU A 44 2.48 -6.58 -6.93
CA GLU A 44 3.84 -6.08 -7.17
C GLU A 44 4.48 -5.52 -5.88
N LEU A 45 3.71 -4.78 -5.08
CA LEU A 45 4.17 -4.25 -3.79
C LEU A 45 4.47 -5.38 -2.78
N LYS A 46 3.64 -6.42 -2.76
CA LYS A 46 3.87 -7.61 -1.94
C LYS A 46 5.15 -8.34 -2.35
N GLU A 47 5.40 -8.48 -3.65
CA GLU A 47 6.63 -9.09 -4.16
C GLU A 47 7.87 -8.28 -3.80
N TYR A 48 7.79 -6.95 -3.92
CA TYR A 48 8.84 -6.05 -3.46
C TYR A 48 9.13 -6.25 -1.97
N CYS A 49 8.10 -6.18 -1.11
CA CYS A 49 8.26 -6.36 0.33
C CYS A 49 8.87 -7.72 0.69
N ARG A 50 8.44 -8.79 0.01
CA ARG A 50 9.01 -10.13 0.19
C ARG A 50 10.49 -10.20 -0.16
N LYS A 51 10.92 -9.56 -1.26
CA LYS A 51 12.33 -9.51 -1.69
C LYS A 51 13.21 -8.73 -0.71
N HIS A 52 12.64 -7.71 -0.06
CA HIS A 52 13.33 -6.84 0.88
C HIS A 52 13.11 -7.23 2.35
N THR A 53 12.57 -8.42 2.62
CA THR A 53 12.31 -8.95 3.97
C THR A 53 11.38 -8.10 4.84
N PHE A 54 10.57 -7.24 4.23
CA PHE A 54 9.53 -6.50 4.93
C PHE A 54 8.32 -7.40 5.20
N ASN A 55 7.75 -7.31 6.41
CA ASN A 55 6.50 -8.00 6.70
C ASN A 55 5.36 -7.25 6.03
N PHE A 56 4.67 -7.90 5.09
CA PHE A 56 3.60 -7.31 4.31
C PHE A 56 2.26 -7.94 4.66
N GLN A 57 1.31 -7.13 5.10
CA GLN A 57 -0.05 -7.54 5.43
C GLN A 57 -1.07 -6.62 4.78
N THR A 58 -2.21 -7.17 4.41
CA THR A 58 -3.33 -6.40 3.84
C THR A 58 -4.65 -6.83 4.45
N HIS A 59 -5.53 -5.88 4.76
CA HIS A 59 -6.89 -6.17 5.20
C HIS A 59 -7.85 -5.08 4.74
N LEU A 60 -9.15 -5.36 4.82
CA LEU A 60 -10.20 -4.36 4.65
C LEU A 60 -10.58 -3.78 6.00
N GLU A 61 -10.59 -2.45 6.10
CA GLU A 61 -11.07 -1.70 7.25
C GLU A 61 -12.40 -1.05 6.85
N GLY A 62 -13.50 -1.44 7.50
CA GLY A 62 -14.84 -0.98 7.12
C GLY A 62 -15.28 -1.45 5.72
N GLU A 63 -16.18 -0.70 5.10
CA GLU A 63 -16.84 -1.11 3.85
C GLU A 63 -16.02 -0.79 2.58
N ASN A 64 -15.13 0.22 2.62
CA ASN A 64 -14.44 0.68 1.41
C ASN A 64 -12.99 1.15 1.62
N THR A 65 -12.32 0.72 2.69
CA THR A 65 -10.90 1.07 2.91
C THR A 65 -10.05 -0.18 2.90
N PHE A 66 -9.05 -0.20 2.02
CA PHE A 66 -8.04 -1.22 1.96
C PHE A 66 -6.78 -0.71 2.65
N VAL A 67 -6.27 -1.51 3.58
CA VAL A 67 -5.14 -1.14 4.42
C VAL A 67 -3.96 -2.04 4.05
N ILE A 68 -2.84 -1.41 3.70
CA ILE A 68 -1.56 -2.07 3.48
C ILE A 68 -0.67 -1.76 4.67
N THR A 69 -0.23 -2.81 5.37
CA THR A 69 0.65 -2.72 6.53
C THR A 69 2.00 -3.29 6.15
N VAL A 70 3.07 -2.51 6.35
CA VAL A 70 4.45 -2.90 6.06
C VAL A 70 5.32 -2.66 7.30
N GLU A 71 5.98 -3.70 7.79
CA GLU A 71 6.98 -3.59 8.86
C GLU A 71 8.38 -3.83 8.30
N TYR A 72 9.32 -2.98 8.71
CA TYR A 72 10.72 -2.99 8.31
C TYR A 72 11.67 -3.14 9.50
#